data_AF-A0A969JYG9-F1
#
_entry.id   AF-A0A969JYG9-F1
#
_cell.length_a   1.000
_cell.length_b   1.000
_cell.length_c   1.000
_cell.angle_alpha   90.00
_cell.angle_beta   90.00
_cell.angle_gamma   90.00
#
_symmetry.space_group_name_H-M   'P 1'
#
loop_
_entity.id
_entity.type
_entity.pdbx_description
1 polymer ?
#
loop_
_entity_poly.entity_id
_entity_poly.type
_entity_poly.pdbx_seq_one_letter_code
_entity_poly.pdbx_strand_id
1 'polypeptide(L)' 'MDTAWDDGRPILLVVGSENAGVDPAILQRCEQVLALPMHGLKDSLNVSVACGIAIYHLVFGN' A
#
# COMPACT_ATOMS: atom_id res chain seq x y z
N MET A 1 13.46 -3.22 12.92
CA MET A 1 12.96 -4.55 12.50
C MET A 1 13.07 -4.53 11.00
N ASP A 2 13.99 -5.30 10.42
CA ASP A 2 14.26 -5.32 8.97
C ASP A 2 12.96 -5.55 8.20
N THR A 3 12.48 -4.53 7.50
CA THR A 3 11.38 -4.71 6.57
C THR A 3 11.93 -5.46 5.37
N ALA A 4 11.32 -6.61 5.03
CA ALA A 4 11.82 -7.54 4.02
C ALA A 4 11.92 -6.96 2.58
N TRP A 5 11.55 -5.69 2.41
CA TRP A 5 11.50 -4.95 1.16
C TRP A 5 12.64 -3.91 1.00
N ASP A 6 13.48 -3.71 2.02
CA ASP A 6 14.63 -2.77 1.99
C ASP A 6 15.96 -3.45 1.60
N ASP A 7 15.92 -4.40 0.66
CA ASP A 7 17.12 -5.09 0.16
C ASP A 7 17.70 -4.46 -1.12
N GLY A 8 17.28 -3.24 -1.43
CA GLY A 8 17.72 -2.48 -2.60
C GLY A 8 17.10 -2.91 -3.93
N ARG A 9 16.14 -3.84 -3.93
CA ARG A 9 15.39 -4.21 -5.14
C ARG A 9 14.35 -3.14 -5.52
N PRO A 10 14.06 -2.94 -6.81
CA PRO A 10 12.98 -2.05 -7.24
C PRO A 10 11.63 -2.47 -6.66
N ILE A 11 10.88 -1.51 -6.11
CA ILE A 11 9.56 -1.75 -5.52
C ILE A 11 8.47 -1.32 -6.51
N LEU A 12 7.51 -2.21 -6.76
CA LEU A 12 6.27 -1.90 -7.47
C LEU A 12 5.14 -1.68 -6.47
N LEU A 13 4.72 -0.43 -6.29
CA LEU A 13 3.54 -0.09 -5.50
C LEU A 13 2.28 -0.16 -6.39
N VAL A 14 1.37 -1.05 -6.05
CA VAL A 14 0.04 -1.14 -6.69
C VAL A 14 -0.97 -0.44 -5.80
N VAL A 15 -1.74 0.49 -6.37
CA VAL A 15 -2.82 1.19 -5.68
C VAL A 15 -4.13 0.95 -6.41
N GLY A 16 -5.19 0.69 -5.65
CA GLY A 16 -6.52 0.40 -6.18
C GLY A 16 -7.22 1.64 -6.70
N SER A 17 -8.23 1.43 -7.55
CA SER A 17 -9.14 2.51 -7.96
C SER A 17 -10.08 2.92 -6.81
N GLU A 18 -10.56 4.16 -6.83
CA GLU A 18 -11.46 4.68 -5.78
C GLU A 18 -12.75 3.86 -5.62
N ASN A 19 -13.27 3.32 -6.73
CA ASN A 19 -14.57 2.65 -6.76
C ASN A 19 -14.46 1.13 -6.63
N ALA A 20 -13.41 0.53 -7.21
CA ALA A 20 -13.29 -0.94 -7.32
C ALA A 20 -12.11 -1.52 -6.53
N GLY A 21 -11.26 -0.69 -5.91
CA GLY A 21 -10.08 -1.15 -5.21
C GLY A 21 -9.04 -1.76 -6.16
N VAL A 22 -8.23 -2.68 -5.62
CA VAL A 22 -7.21 -3.43 -6.39
C VAL A 22 -7.84 -4.70 -6.94
N ASP A 23 -7.55 -5.02 -8.21
CA ASP A 23 -7.97 -6.27 -8.83
C ASP A 23 -7.46 -7.49 -8.01
N PRO A 24 -8.33 -8.43 -7.63
CA PRO A 24 -7.95 -9.64 -6.90
C PRO A 24 -6.82 -10.45 -7.58
N ALA A 25 -6.78 -10.50 -8.91
CA ALA A 25 -5.72 -11.19 -9.65
C ALA A 25 -4.36 -10.48 -9.52
N ILE A 26 -4.36 -9.16 -9.32
CA ILE A 26 -3.14 -8.40 -9.03
C ILE A 26 -2.72 -8.66 -7.58
N LEU A 27 -3.64 -8.64 -6.62
CA LEU A 27 -3.35 -8.92 -5.21
C LEU A 27 -2.72 -10.30 -5.00
N GLN A 28 -3.18 -11.33 -5.72
CA GLN A 28 -2.60 -12.68 -5.67
C GLN A 28 -1.15 -12.75 -6.18
N ARG A 29 -0.71 -11.78 -6.97
CA ARG A 29 0.66 -11.70 -7.50
C ARG A 29 1.57 -10.82 -6.66
N CYS A 30 1.03 -10.06 -5.71
CA CYS A 30 1.82 -9.21 -4.84
C CYS A 30 2.58 -10.06 -3.81
N GLU A 31 3.86 -9.74 -3.62
CA GLU A 31 4.67 -10.36 -2.56
C GLU A 31 4.14 -10.00 -1.16
N GLN A 32 3.60 -8.78 -1.03
CA GLN A 32 2.97 -8.26 0.18
C GLN A 32 1.74 -7.43 -0.13
N VAL A 33 0.80 -7.45 0.82
CA VAL A 33 -0.40 -6.62 0.81
C VAL A 33 -0.45 -5.86 2.12
N LEU A 34 -0.56 -4.54 2.03
CA LEU A 34 -0.59 -3.62 3.16
C LEU A 34 -1.92 -2.89 3.20
N ALA A 35 -2.39 -2.58 4.41
CA ALA A 35 -3.57 -1.77 4.63
C ALA A 35 -3.28 -0.69 5.67
N LEU A 36 -3.73 0.54 5.42
CA LEU A 36 -3.68 1.60 6.42
C LEU A 36 -4.76 1.34 7.47
N PRO A 37 -4.43 1.32 8.77
CA PRO A 37 -5.43 1.19 9.81
C PRO A 37 -6.46 2.31 9.71
N MET A 38 -7.73 1.95 9.60
CA MET A 38 -8.85 2.88 9.55
C MET A 38 -9.55 2.92 10.90
N HIS A 39 -9.79 4.11 11.42
CA HIS A 39 -10.61 4.33 12.62
C HIS A 39 -11.81 5.21 12.27
N GLY A 40 -12.97 4.90 12.88
CA GLY A 40 -14.21 5.63 12.68
C GLY A 40 -15.13 4.98 11.64
N LEU A 41 -15.97 5.79 10.99
CA LEU A 41 -17.08 5.32 10.14
C LEU A 41 -16.71 5.18 8.66
N LYS A 42 -15.50 5.58 8.26
CA LYS A 42 -15.07 5.56 6.85
C LYS A 42 -14.26 4.29 6.58
N ASP A 43 -14.62 3.62 5.50
CA ASP A 43 -14.00 2.36 5.11
C ASP A 43 -12.68 2.52 4.35
N SER A 44 -12.37 3.74 3.87
CA SER A 44 -11.13 4.05 3.16
C SER A 44 -10.73 5.52 3.26
N LEU A 45 -9.43 5.77 3.00
CA LEU A 45 -8.91 7.10 2.68
C LEU A 45 -9.04 7.37 1.18
N ASN A 46 -8.93 8.64 0.80
CA ASN A 46 -8.75 9.00 -0.60
C ASN A 46 -7.50 8.28 -1.17
N VAL A 47 -7.61 7.79 -2.41
CA VAL A 47 -6.56 7.01 -3.07
C VAL A 47 -5.20 7.74 -3.10
N SER A 48 -5.20 9.05 -3.37
CA SER A 48 -3.97 9.85 -3.44
C SER A 48 -3.32 10.02 -2.07
N VAL A 49 -4.13 10.15 -1.02
CA VAL A 49 -3.67 10.24 0.37
C VAL A 49 -3.08 8.91 0.82
N ALA A 50 -3.77 7.80 0.57
CA ALA A 50 -3.26 6.47 0.89
C ALA A 50 -1.95 6.17 0.16
N CYS A 51 -1.86 6.52 -1.13
CA CYS A 51 -0.64 6.40 -1.92
C CYS A 51 0.51 7.24 -1.34
N GLY A 52 0.25 8.50 -0.99
CA GLY A 52 1.26 9.37 -0.39
C GLY A 52 1.82 8.82 0.93
N ILE A 53 0.96 8.30 1.81
CA ILE A 53 1.38 7.67 3.06
C ILE A 53 2.23 6.41 2.78
N ALA A 54 1.78 5.56 1.85
CA ALA A 54 2.51 4.35 1.49
C ALA A 54 3.91 4.66 0.93
N ILE A 55 4.03 5.63 0.02
CA ILE A 55 5.32 6.08 -0.52
C ILE A 55 6.22 6.63 0.60
N TYR A 56 5.68 7.49 1.46
CA TYR A 56 6.45 8.03 2.57
C TYR A 56 6.98 6.92 3.48
N HIS A 57 6.16 5.93 3.81
CA HIS A 57 6.58 4.79 4.60
C HIS A 57 7.63 3.93 3.89
N LEU A 58 7.49 3.68 2.59
CA LEU A 58 8.48 2.91 1.82
C LEU A 58 9.85 3.61 1.74
N VAL A 59 9.89 4.95 1.77
CA VAL A 59 11.13 5.71 1.66
C VAL A 59 11.76 6.03 3.02
N PHE A 60 10.95 6.24 4.06
CA PHE A 60 11.41 6.77 5.35
C PHE A 60 10.99 5.93 6.56
N GLY A 61 10.14 4.93 6.38
CA GLY A 61 9.64 4.07 7.46
C GLY A 61 10.65 3.01 7.83
N ASN A 62 11.69 3.42 8.55
CA ASN A 62 12.70 2.54 9.14
C ASN A 62 12.58 2.50 10.67
#